data_AF-A0A1E1XUB7-F1
#
_entry.id   AF-A0A1E1XUB7-F1
#
_cell.length_a   1.000
_cell.length_b   1.000
_cell.length_c   1.000
_cell.angle_alpha   90.00
_cell.angle_beta   90.00
_cell.angle_gamma   90.00
#
_symmetry.space_group_name_H-M   'P 1'
#
loop_
_entity.id
_entity.type
_entity.pdbx_description
1 polymer ?
#
loop_
_entity_poly.entity_id
_entity_poly.type
_entity_poly.pdbx_seq_one_letter_code
_entity_poly.pdbx_strand_id
1 'polypeptide(L)'
;MTSSVDYRNKVILAPMVRVGTLPMRLLALHYGADLVYTEELIDYRLLKCQRIDNKVLGTIDFVDDDHQIVFRTCEKEKGRNILQIGTCNPERAVQVAKLVERDVAGIDVNMGCPKEFSIKGGMGAALLTQADKVKAILTALVQSTDLPVTCKIRVLDKLEETLALGKLIESTGVKAIAVHGRTKEERPQHANRNAVIKALAEHIHIPVIANGGSGEITCYEDIDRFRQATGASSVMLARQAESNCSIFRKEGKKPIDDVIEQYLAYAIEYDNRATNTKYCVQQMLGSLQESDRGKALLASQQMEEICVLWNMEDKHASRQLKLQARAKALRELSNGDYSEPVLKKCKVGDEEVWQMEAKFVRNMFGMANLPKTVLINWTRKNNYPHPVYKTESIEKSFRSVVLVNRKRYSSTYLEKNKKYAEQATALVALYALGLIDSSKIKGNSAGMPVE
;
A
#
# COMPACT_ATOMS: atom_id res chain seq x y z
N MET A 1 13.03 17.77 17.96
CA MET A 1 11.69 18.41 18.02
C MET A 1 10.95 17.98 16.76
N THR A 2 10.02 17.04 16.87
CA THR A 2 9.14 16.66 15.76
C THR A 2 8.23 17.85 15.48
N SER A 3 8.29 18.42 14.27
CA SER A 3 7.38 19.49 13.88
C SER A 3 5.96 18.94 13.90
N SER A 4 5.12 19.37 14.84
CA SER A 4 3.72 18.93 14.90
C SER A 4 2.96 19.43 13.67
N VAL A 5 2.26 18.55 12.97
CA VAL A 5 1.40 18.94 11.83
C VAL A 5 0.31 19.91 12.31
N ASP A 6 0.16 21.04 11.62
CA ASP A 6 -0.96 21.97 11.81
C ASP A 6 -2.05 21.70 10.75
N TYR A 7 -3.28 21.49 11.22
CA TYR A 7 -4.44 21.18 10.39
C TYR A 7 -5.30 22.39 10.02
N ARG A 8 -4.85 23.63 10.30
CA ARG A 8 -5.59 24.87 9.94
C ARG A 8 -5.16 25.41 8.57
N ASN A 9 -6.11 25.93 7.80
CA ASN A 9 -5.88 26.56 6.49
C ASN A 9 -5.10 25.66 5.52
N LYS A 10 -5.47 24.38 5.46
CA LYS A 10 -4.85 23.37 4.59
C LYS A 10 -5.81 22.88 3.51
N VAL A 11 -5.23 22.51 2.37
CA VAL A 11 -5.89 21.78 1.29
C VAL A 11 -5.31 20.37 1.24
N ILE A 12 -6.17 19.37 1.46
CA ILE A 12 -5.75 18.03 1.87
C ILE A 12 -6.22 16.99 0.86
N LEU A 13 -5.36 16.03 0.51
CA LEU A 13 -5.78 14.83 -0.21
C LEU A 13 -6.47 13.85 0.76
N ALA A 14 -7.71 13.47 0.45
CA ALA A 14 -8.49 12.53 1.23
C ALA A 14 -7.95 11.09 1.16
N PRO A 15 -8.19 10.27 2.19
CA PRO A 15 -7.89 8.85 2.14
C PRO A 15 -8.82 8.14 1.15
N MET A 16 -8.24 7.38 0.22
CA MET A 16 -8.97 6.68 -0.84
C MET A 16 -8.34 5.31 -1.09
N VAL A 17 -9.09 4.24 -0.79
CA VAL A 17 -8.62 2.85 -0.98
C VAL A 17 -8.21 2.61 -2.43
N ARG A 18 -7.04 1.98 -2.65
CA ARG A 18 -6.34 1.81 -3.92
C ARG A 18 -5.77 3.09 -4.55
N VAL A 19 -6.40 4.24 -4.38
CA VAL A 19 -5.96 5.49 -5.04
C VAL A 19 -4.85 6.18 -4.23
N GLY A 20 -4.96 6.22 -2.90
CA GLY A 20 -4.04 6.89 -1.98
C GLY A 20 -2.69 6.19 -1.77
N THR A 21 -2.18 5.47 -2.78
CA THR A 21 -0.82 4.91 -2.80
C THR A 21 0.23 6.01 -3.02
N LEU A 22 1.51 5.69 -2.80
CA LEU A 22 2.60 6.67 -2.84
C LEU A 22 2.60 7.56 -4.11
N PRO A 23 2.41 7.04 -5.34
CA PRO A 23 2.42 7.89 -6.53
C PRO A 23 1.36 9.00 -6.51
N MET A 24 0.14 8.70 -6.07
CA MET A 24 -0.93 9.70 -5.98
C MET A 24 -0.66 10.73 -4.88
N ARG A 25 -0.13 10.30 -3.73
CA ARG A 25 0.22 11.23 -2.65
C ARG A 25 1.30 12.21 -3.10
N LEU A 26 2.33 11.72 -3.79
CA LEU A 26 3.38 12.59 -4.34
C LEU A 26 2.85 13.50 -5.46
N LEU A 27 1.93 13.01 -6.29
CA LEU A 27 1.26 13.82 -7.31
C LEU A 27 0.42 14.96 -6.70
N ALA A 28 -0.30 14.68 -5.62
CA ALA A 28 -1.08 15.69 -4.91
C ALA A 28 -0.16 16.75 -4.29
N LEU A 29 0.93 16.33 -3.63
CA LEU A 29 1.94 17.26 -3.11
C LEU A 29 2.59 18.09 -4.24
N HIS A 30 2.88 17.48 -5.39
CA HIS A 30 3.40 18.17 -6.57
C HIS A 30 2.48 19.31 -7.01
N TYR A 31 1.17 19.06 -7.03
CA TYR A 31 0.19 20.08 -7.43
C TYR A 31 -0.22 21.04 -6.32
N GLY A 32 0.30 20.90 -5.10
CA GLY A 32 0.10 21.89 -4.03
C GLY A 32 -0.86 21.47 -2.92
N ALA A 33 -1.16 20.17 -2.77
CA ALA A 33 -1.77 19.69 -1.53
C ALA A 33 -0.78 19.91 -0.36
N ASP A 34 -1.28 20.36 0.78
CA ASP A 34 -0.46 20.61 1.97
C ASP A 34 -0.21 19.32 2.76
N LEU A 35 -1.24 18.48 2.87
CA LEU A 35 -1.22 17.19 3.57
C LEU A 35 -1.84 16.12 2.68
N VAL A 36 -1.36 14.89 2.83
CA VAL A 36 -1.81 13.75 2.04
C VAL A 36 -2.12 12.57 2.93
N TYR A 37 -3.32 12.02 2.81
CA TYR A 37 -3.72 10.82 3.54
C TYR A 37 -3.42 9.58 2.71
N THR A 38 -3.02 8.50 3.37
CA THR A 38 -2.93 7.17 2.75
C THR A 38 -4.30 6.65 2.38
N GLU A 39 -4.36 5.54 1.63
CA GLU A 39 -5.52 4.68 1.71
C GLU A 39 -5.80 4.18 3.14
N GLU A 40 -7.03 3.75 3.41
CA GLU A 40 -7.37 3.08 4.67
C GLU A 40 -6.62 1.73 4.72
N LEU A 41 -5.76 1.57 5.72
CA LEU A 41 -5.03 0.34 5.98
C LEU A 41 -5.53 -0.32 7.27
N ILE A 42 -5.88 -1.60 7.20
CA ILE A 42 -6.44 -2.33 8.34
C ILE A 42 -5.34 -2.65 9.34
N ASP A 43 -5.58 -2.31 10.62
CA ASP A 43 -4.63 -2.50 11.72
C ASP A 43 -4.03 -3.90 11.77
N TYR A 44 -4.88 -4.92 11.66
CA TYR A 44 -4.50 -6.33 11.70
C TYR A 44 -3.54 -6.72 10.59
N ARG A 45 -3.62 -6.07 9.41
CA ARG A 45 -2.70 -6.31 8.31
C ARG A 45 -1.37 -5.59 8.52
N LEU A 46 -1.40 -4.35 9.00
CA LEU A 46 -0.19 -3.59 9.32
C LEU A 46 0.64 -4.25 10.42
N LEU A 47 0.02 -4.83 11.45
CA LEU A 47 0.72 -5.52 12.52
C LEU A 47 1.43 -6.82 12.08
N LYS A 48 1.11 -7.34 10.89
CA LYS A 48 1.85 -8.45 10.27
C LYS A 48 2.99 -7.98 9.39
N CYS A 49 3.24 -6.68 9.32
CA CYS A 49 4.27 -6.12 8.47
C CYS A 49 5.61 -5.99 9.19
N GLN A 50 6.68 -6.17 8.43
CA GLN A 50 8.02 -5.75 8.81
C GLN A 50 8.34 -4.41 8.15
N ARG A 51 8.94 -3.49 8.93
CA ARG A 51 9.46 -2.22 8.42
C ARG A 51 10.83 -2.44 7.77
N ILE A 52 10.92 -2.22 6.47
CA ILE A 52 12.11 -2.43 5.66
C ILE A 52 12.60 -1.08 5.11
N ASP A 53 13.86 -0.76 5.38
CA ASP A 53 14.57 0.33 4.68
C ASP A 53 14.96 -0.16 3.28
N ASN A 54 14.16 0.19 2.28
CA ASN A 54 14.38 -0.18 0.90
C ASN A 54 15.40 0.77 0.27
N LYS A 55 16.67 0.43 0.48
CA LYS A 55 17.81 1.16 -0.07
C LYS A 55 17.87 1.18 -1.59
N VAL A 56 17.13 0.32 -2.31
CA VAL A 56 17.10 0.32 -3.78
C VAL A 56 16.21 1.46 -4.29
N LEU A 57 15.01 1.59 -3.71
CA LEU A 57 14.04 2.63 -4.08
C LEU A 57 14.23 3.94 -3.29
N GLY A 58 14.96 3.90 -2.17
CA GLY A 58 15.03 5.02 -1.23
C GLY A 58 13.70 5.23 -0.51
N THR A 59 13.03 4.14 -0.14
CA THR A 59 11.72 4.14 0.52
C THR A 59 11.76 3.38 1.82
N ILE A 60 10.75 3.61 2.67
CA ILE A 60 10.43 2.72 3.78
C ILE A 60 9.20 1.91 3.38
N ASP A 61 9.33 0.59 3.42
CA ASP A 61 8.30 -0.36 3.02
C ASP A 61 7.83 -1.15 4.24
N PHE A 62 6.52 -1.28 4.41
CA PHE A 62 5.89 -2.17 5.37
C PHE A 62 5.36 -3.38 4.61
N VAL A 63 6.03 -4.50 4.81
CA VAL A 63 5.84 -5.72 4.01
C VAL A 63 5.26 -6.82 4.88
N ASP A 64 4.11 -7.37 4.48
CA ASP A 64 3.46 -8.47 5.21
C ASP A 64 4.17 -9.81 5.00
N ASP A 65 3.77 -10.83 5.75
CA ASP A 65 4.39 -12.15 5.69
C ASP A 65 4.29 -12.87 4.33
N ASP A 66 3.45 -12.35 3.41
CA ASP A 66 3.28 -12.82 2.03
C ASP A 66 4.10 -11.98 1.02
N HIS A 67 5.05 -11.18 1.54
CA HIS A 67 5.94 -10.30 0.78
C HIS A 67 5.19 -9.25 -0.04
N GLN A 68 3.99 -8.86 0.40
CA GLN A 68 3.25 -7.78 -0.21
C GLN A 68 3.55 -6.48 0.51
N ILE A 69 3.87 -5.44 -0.26
CA ILE A 69 3.98 -4.08 0.27
C ILE A 69 2.56 -3.61 0.63
N VAL A 70 2.32 -3.41 1.92
CA VAL A 70 1.05 -2.91 2.47
C VAL A 70 1.06 -1.39 2.54
N PHE A 71 2.21 -0.81 2.89
CA PHE A 71 2.44 0.62 2.93
C PHE A 71 3.86 0.94 2.46
N ARG A 72 4.00 1.98 1.65
CA ARG A 72 5.29 2.52 1.19
C ARG A 72 5.27 4.04 1.34
N THR A 73 6.34 4.58 1.91
CA THR A 73 6.56 6.03 2.12
C THR A 73 7.97 6.40 1.71
N CYS A 74 8.24 7.70 1.54
CA CYS A 74 9.55 8.22 1.17
C CYS A 74 9.79 9.60 1.79
N GLU A 75 11.04 10.07 1.74
CA GLU A 75 11.44 11.35 2.33
C GLU A 75 10.64 12.54 1.75
N LYS A 76 10.18 12.47 0.49
CA LYS A 76 9.46 13.58 -0.17
C LYS A 76 8.12 13.92 0.48
N GLU A 77 7.48 13.00 1.19
CA GLU A 77 6.20 13.22 1.88
C GLU A 77 6.33 13.30 3.41
N LYS A 78 7.58 13.30 3.92
CA LYS A 78 7.86 13.44 5.34
C LYS A 78 7.28 14.74 5.88
N GLY A 79 6.69 14.67 7.07
CA GLY A 79 5.99 15.79 7.69
C GLY A 79 4.62 16.11 7.06
N ARG A 80 4.18 15.39 6.02
CA ARG A 80 2.92 15.67 5.30
C ARG A 80 2.02 14.45 5.07
N ASN A 81 2.56 13.23 5.18
CA ASN A 81 1.79 11.99 5.03
C ASN A 81 1.10 11.59 6.35
N ILE A 82 -0.23 11.47 6.32
CA ILE A 82 -1.07 11.02 7.44
C ILE A 82 -1.55 9.59 7.14
N LEU A 83 -1.19 8.64 8.01
CA LEU A 83 -1.64 7.25 7.86
C LEU A 83 -3.07 7.10 8.40
N GLN A 84 -4.00 6.72 7.53
CA GLN A 84 -5.34 6.34 7.97
C GLN A 84 -5.42 4.83 8.26
N ILE A 85 -5.86 4.50 9.46
CA ILE A 85 -6.09 3.12 9.91
C ILE A 85 -7.57 2.80 10.05
N GLY A 86 -7.95 1.59 9.62
CA GLY A 86 -9.19 0.95 10.02
C GLY A 86 -8.93 0.10 11.26
N THR A 87 -9.59 0.40 12.37
CA THR A 87 -9.43 -0.33 13.64
C THR A 87 -10.72 -0.29 14.46
N CYS A 88 -10.89 -1.28 15.33
CA CYS A 88 -11.99 -1.37 16.30
C CYS A 88 -11.49 -1.71 17.71
N ASN A 89 -10.17 -1.67 17.93
CA ASN A 89 -9.52 -2.08 19.16
C ASN A 89 -8.42 -1.07 19.55
N PRO A 90 -8.47 -0.49 20.76
CA PRO A 90 -7.49 0.51 21.20
C PRO A 90 -6.04 0.01 21.19
N GLU A 91 -5.81 -1.22 21.67
CA GLU A 91 -4.46 -1.76 21.83
C GLU A 91 -3.77 -1.97 20.47
N ARG A 92 -4.49 -2.51 19.48
CA ARG A 92 -3.96 -2.68 18.11
C ARG A 92 -3.70 -1.33 17.45
N ALA A 93 -4.58 -0.34 17.66
CA ALA A 93 -4.37 1.01 17.13
C ALA A 93 -3.05 1.60 17.63
N VAL A 94 -2.77 1.48 18.94
CA VAL A 94 -1.51 1.92 19.55
C VAL A 94 -0.31 1.16 19.01
N GLN A 95 -0.41 -0.16 18.85
CA GLN A 95 0.67 -0.97 18.27
C GLN A 95 1.00 -0.53 16.84
N VAL A 96 -0.02 -0.22 16.03
CA VAL A 96 0.20 0.30 14.67
C VAL A 96 0.85 1.68 14.71
N ALA A 97 0.38 2.59 15.58
CA ALA A 97 0.97 3.92 15.72
C ALA A 97 2.47 3.82 16.05
N LYS A 98 2.84 2.97 17.03
CA LYS A 98 4.24 2.68 17.40
C LYS A 98 5.06 2.12 16.24
N LEU A 99 4.47 1.24 15.42
CA LEU A 99 5.13 0.62 14.26
C LEU A 99 5.54 1.66 13.21
N VAL A 100 4.75 2.73 13.02
CA VAL A 100 4.93 3.70 11.93
C VAL A 100 5.41 5.08 12.39
N GLU A 101 5.60 5.29 13.71
CA GLU A 101 5.77 6.63 14.31
C GLU A 101 6.94 7.44 13.74
N ARG A 102 7.91 6.78 13.12
CA ARG A 102 9.11 7.38 12.54
C ARG A 102 8.96 7.77 11.07
N ASP A 103 7.90 7.30 10.41
CA ASP A 103 7.77 7.30 8.95
C ASP A 103 6.56 8.09 8.43
N VAL A 104 5.69 8.53 9.34
CA VAL A 104 4.47 9.30 9.04
C VAL A 104 4.40 10.56 9.90
N ALA A 105 3.59 11.52 9.47
CA ALA A 105 3.43 12.80 10.15
C ALA A 105 2.23 12.85 11.10
N GLY A 106 1.33 11.87 11.02
CA GLY A 106 0.16 11.75 11.88
C GLY A 106 -0.57 10.42 11.68
N ILE A 107 -1.48 10.11 12.60
CA ILE A 107 -2.35 8.93 12.57
C ILE A 107 -3.80 9.40 12.47
N ASP A 108 -4.56 8.81 11.56
CA ASP A 108 -5.99 9.05 11.42
C ASP A 108 -6.79 7.76 11.63
N VAL A 109 -7.90 7.82 12.35
CA VAL A 109 -8.82 6.69 12.49
C VAL A 109 -10.02 6.87 11.54
N ASN A 110 -10.23 5.87 10.68
CA ASN A 110 -11.42 5.84 9.81
C ASN A 110 -12.67 5.46 10.64
N MET A 111 -13.62 6.39 10.70
CA MET A 111 -14.93 6.21 11.31
C MET A 111 -16.06 6.46 10.30
N GLY A 112 -15.76 6.50 9.00
CA GLY A 112 -16.69 6.93 7.96
C GLY A 112 -16.94 5.93 6.84
N CYS A 113 -16.18 4.82 6.77
CA CYS A 113 -16.30 3.81 5.71
C CYS A 113 -17.60 3.01 5.86
N PRO A 114 -18.55 3.08 4.89
CA PRO A 114 -19.80 2.32 4.95
C PRO A 114 -19.72 0.95 4.29
N LYS A 115 -18.52 0.51 3.84
CA LYS A 115 -18.37 -0.77 3.15
C LYS A 115 -18.58 -1.93 4.12
N GLU A 116 -19.20 -2.99 3.63
CA GLU A 116 -19.63 -4.13 4.45
C GLU A 116 -18.48 -4.79 5.23
N PHE A 117 -17.30 -4.95 4.62
CA PHE A 117 -16.13 -5.53 5.31
C PHE A 117 -15.71 -4.69 6.54
N SER A 118 -15.85 -3.36 6.46
CA SER A 118 -15.51 -2.44 7.54
C SER A 118 -16.53 -2.57 8.67
N ILE A 119 -17.83 -2.57 8.33
CA ILE A 119 -18.92 -2.68 9.30
C ILE A 119 -18.86 -4.03 10.03
N LYS A 120 -18.71 -5.14 9.29
CA LYS A 120 -18.56 -6.48 9.88
C LYS A 120 -17.33 -6.61 10.77
N GLY A 121 -16.25 -5.90 10.45
CA GLY A 121 -15.05 -5.80 11.29
C GLY A 121 -15.19 -4.87 12.51
N GLY A 122 -16.34 -4.19 12.67
CA GLY A 122 -16.57 -3.22 13.74
C GLY A 122 -15.81 -1.90 13.57
N MET A 123 -15.37 -1.59 12.34
CA MET A 123 -14.56 -0.43 11.95
C MET A 123 -15.38 0.55 11.10
N GLY A 124 -14.82 1.73 10.78
CA GLY A 124 -15.46 2.68 9.88
C GLY A 124 -16.79 3.18 10.44
N ALA A 125 -17.83 3.23 9.61
CA ALA A 125 -19.13 3.77 10.01
C ALA A 125 -19.80 3.03 11.19
N ALA A 126 -19.39 1.78 11.50
CA ALA A 126 -19.87 1.06 12.68
C ALA A 126 -19.45 1.72 14.00
N LEU A 127 -18.37 2.52 14.00
CA LEU A 127 -17.90 3.23 15.18
C LEU A 127 -18.77 4.44 15.53
N LEU A 128 -19.51 5.01 14.57
CA LEU A 128 -20.28 6.25 14.76
C LEU A 128 -21.35 6.14 15.86
N THR A 129 -21.85 4.94 16.14
CA THR A 129 -22.85 4.67 17.18
C THR A 129 -22.25 3.99 18.42
N GLN A 130 -20.92 3.90 18.52
CA GLN A 130 -20.20 3.23 19.62
C GLN A 130 -19.31 4.23 20.37
N ALA A 131 -19.94 5.18 21.07
CA ALA A 131 -19.28 6.28 21.77
C ALA A 131 -18.12 5.82 22.68
N ASP A 132 -18.35 4.80 23.52
CA ASP A 132 -17.32 4.29 24.44
C ASP A 132 -16.10 3.74 23.69
N LYS A 133 -16.33 3.03 22.58
CA LYS A 133 -15.27 2.47 21.75
C LYS A 133 -14.49 3.56 21.03
N VAL A 134 -15.17 4.57 20.49
CA VAL A 134 -14.53 5.75 19.88
C VAL A 134 -13.63 6.44 20.90
N LYS A 135 -14.15 6.71 22.11
CA LYS A 135 -13.39 7.34 23.19
C LYS A 135 -12.17 6.52 23.58
N ALA A 136 -12.34 5.20 23.75
CA ALA A 136 -11.25 4.30 24.12
C ALA A 136 -10.13 4.27 23.07
N ILE A 137 -10.46 4.14 21.78
CA ILE A 137 -9.47 4.08 20.69
C ILE A 137 -8.68 5.40 20.60
N LEU A 138 -9.39 6.54 20.55
CA LEU A 138 -8.74 7.84 20.37
C LEU A 138 -7.91 8.25 21.59
N THR A 139 -8.43 8.04 22.80
CA THR A 139 -7.70 8.35 24.04
C THR A 139 -6.42 7.51 24.14
N ALA A 140 -6.50 6.20 23.84
CA ALA A 140 -5.33 5.34 23.86
C ALA A 140 -4.25 5.79 22.86
N LEU A 141 -4.64 6.18 21.64
CA LEU A 141 -3.72 6.71 20.65
C LEU A 141 -3.07 8.03 21.13
N VAL A 142 -3.87 9.01 21.53
CA VAL A 142 -3.39 10.33 21.97
C VAL A 142 -2.43 10.23 23.15
N GLN A 143 -2.64 9.28 24.06
CA GLN A 143 -1.77 9.06 25.23
C GLN A 143 -0.49 8.27 24.90
N SER A 144 -0.44 7.55 23.78
CA SER A 144 0.63 6.58 23.49
C SER A 144 1.63 6.99 22.40
N THR A 145 1.37 8.09 21.68
CA THR A 145 2.26 8.60 20.62
C THR A 145 2.30 10.12 20.62
N ASP A 146 3.46 10.67 20.24
CA ASP A 146 3.65 12.11 19.99
C ASP A 146 3.10 12.55 18.62
N LEU A 147 2.71 11.60 17.77
CA LEU A 147 2.08 11.91 16.49
C LEU A 147 0.71 12.57 16.72
N PRO A 148 0.37 13.62 15.96
CA PRO A 148 -0.97 14.17 16.01
C PRO A 148 -1.99 13.12 15.54
N VAL A 149 -2.96 12.84 16.39
CA VAL A 149 -4.06 11.91 16.10
C VAL A 149 -5.26 12.69 15.55
N THR A 150 -5.83 12.24 14.43
CA THR A 150 -7.09 12.74 13.86
C THR A 150 -8.08 11.61 13.66
N CYS A 151 -9.31 11.93 13.28
CA CYS A 151 -10.23 10.94 12.76
C CYS A 151 -11.09 11.52 11.64
N LYS A 152 -11.62 10.63 10.80
CA LYS A 152 -12.55 10.98 9.72
C LYS A 152 -13.90 10.34 9.93
N ILE A 153 -14.93 11.17 10.09
CA ILE A 153 -16.32 10.75 10.33
C ILE A 153 -17.24 11.06 9.13
N ARG A 154 -18.45 10.51 9.21
CA ARG A 154 -19.65 10.97 8.48
C ARG A 154 -20.59 11.64 9.47
N VAL A 155 -21.43 12.56 8.99
CA VAL A 155 -22.50 13.14 9.81
C VAL A 155 -23.56 12.08 10.14
N LEU A 156 -24.26 12.27 11.26
CA LEU A 156 -25.41 11.46 11.67
C LEU A 156 -26.71 12.09 11.16
N ASP A 157 -27.82 11.36 11.28
CA ASP A 157 -29.11 11.81 10.77
C ASP A 157 -29.61 13.07 11.50
N LYS A 158 -29.41 13.11 12.82
CA LYS A 158 -29.74 14.26 13.67
C LYS A 158 -28.52 15.14 13.91
N LEU A 159 -28.74 16.45 13.91
CA LEU A 159 -27.70 17.43 14.16
C LEU A 159 -27.12 17.25 15.57
N GLU A 160 -27.97 17.08 16.57
CA GLU A 160 -27.60 16.96 17.98
C GLU A 160 -26.68 15.77 18.23
N GLU A 161 -26.94 14.64 17.56
CA GLU A 161 -26.10 13.44 17.63
C GLU A 161 -24.72 13.69 17.00
N THR A 162 -24.67 14.40 15.87
CA THR A 162 -23.39 14.79 15.23
C THR A 162 -22.58 15.73 16.14
N LEU A 163 -23.22 16.71 16.77
CA LEU A 163 -22.58 17.64 17.70
C LEU A 163 -22.08 16.92 18.96
N ALA A 164 -22.88 15.99 19.51
CA ALA A 164 -22.49 15.20 20.66
C ALA A 164 -21.27 14.30 20.34
N LEU A 165 -21.26 13.66 19.18
CA LEU A 165 -20.11 12.87 18.71
C LEU A 165 -18.87 13.75 18.53
N GLY A 166 -19.02 14.95 17.96
CA GLY A 166 -17.94 15.93 17.82
C GLY A 166 -17.29 16.32 19.15
N LYS A 167 -18.11 16.68 20.15
CA LYS A 167 -17.64 17.01 21.51
C LYS A 167 -16.97 15.82 22.20
N LEU A 168 -17.51 14.62 22.02
CA LEU A 168 -16.89 13.39 22.52
C LEU A 168 -15.48 13.21 21.93
N ILE A 169 -15.36 13.32 20.60
CA ILE A 169 -14.09 13.19 19.89
C ILE A 169 -13.11 14.26 20.38
N GLU A 170 -13.53 15.53 20.45
CA GLU A 170 -12.70 16.62 20.98
C GLU A 170 -12.14 16.32 22.38
N SER A 171 -12.99 15.77 23.28
CA SER A 171 -12.58 15.44 24.65
C SER A 171 -11.44 14.42 24.76
N THR A 172 -11.14 13.69 23.69
CA THR A 172 -10.04 12.69 23.65
C THR A 172 -8.66 13.30 23.38
N GLY A 173 -8.60 14.57 22.96
CA GLY A 173 -7.35 15.28 22.68
C GLY A 173 -6.82 15.15 21.24
N VAL A 174 -7.64 14.63 20.31
CA VAL A 174 -7.30 14.63 18.88
C VAL A 174 -7.02 16.05 18.36
N LYS A 175 -6.17 16.16 17.33
CA LYS A 175 -5.70 17.44 16.79
C LYS A 175 -6.59 18.02 15.69
N ALA A 176 -7.44 17.22 15.06
CA ALA A 176 -8.44 17.66 14.09
C ALA A 176 -9.47 16.56 13.84
N ILE A 177 -10.62 16.95 13.26
CA ILE A 177 -11.65 16.03 12.78
C ILE A 177 -12.01 16.32 11.32
N ALA A 178 -11.95 15.31 10.47
CA ALA A 178 -12.42 15.39 9.10
C ALA A 178 -13.87 14.92 9.00
N VAL A 179 -14.73 15.74 8.38
CA VAL A 179 -16.18 15.52 8.39
C VAL A 179 -16.69 15.43 6.96
N HIS A 180 -17.11 14.23 6.56
CA HIS A 180 -17.88 14.07 5.33
C HIS A 180 -19.33 14.45 5.62
N GLY A 181 -19.82 15.51 4.99
CA GLY A 181 -21.20 16.02 5.14
C GLY A 181 -22.29 15.12 4.57
N ARG A 182 -22.11 13.80 4.54
CA ARG A 182 -23.15 12.83 4.16
C ARG A 182 -23.26 11.74 5.21
N THR A 183 -24.47 11.26 5.46
CA THR A 183 -24.74 10.12 6.35
C THR A 183 -24.20 8.82 5.75
N LYS A 184 -24.17 7.73 6.52
CA LYS A 184 -23.66 6.43 6.03
C LYS A 184 -24.43 5.89 4.81
N GLU A 185 -25.73 6.17 4.72
CA GLU A 185 -26.62 5.69 3.66
C GLU A 185 -26.59 6.61 2.42
N GLU A 186 -26.22 7.87 2.61
CA GLU A 186 -26.15 8.86 1.54
C GLU A 186 -24.97 8.59 0.58
N ARG A 187 -25.34 8.47 -0.70
CA ARG A 187 -24.45 8.24 -1.84
C ARG A 187 -23.96 9.56 -2.47
N PRO A 188 -22.94 9.52 -3.35
CA PRO A 188 -22.34 10.73 -3.91
C PRO A 188 -23.28 11.71 -4.64
N GLN A 189 -24.40 11.23 -5.18
CA GLN A 189 -25.44 12.04 -5.82
C GLN A 189 -26.31 12.85 -4.82
N HIS A 190 -26.34 12.44 -3.55
CA HIS A 190 -27.03 13.21 -2.53
C HIS A 190 -26.23 14.48 -2.20
N ALA A 191 -26.93 15.55 -1.86
CA ALA A 191 -26.32 16.83 -1.49
C ALA A 191 -25.43 16.69 -0.25
N ASN A 192 -24.39 17.52 -0.16
CA ASN A 192 -23.57 17.60 1.05
C ASN A 192 -24.27 18.50 2.09
N ARG A 193 -24.33 18.06 3.33
CA ARG A 193 -24.93 18.79 4.46
C ARG A 193 -23.96 19.83 5.02
N ASN A 194 -23.63 20.85 4.22
CA ASN A 194 -22.66 21.89 4.59
C ASN A 194 -23.02 22.61 5.90
N ALA A 195 -24.32 22.85 6.13
CA ALA A 195 -24.81 23.46 7.36
C ALA A 195 -24.49 22.63 8.62
N VAL A 196 -24.47 21.30 8.52
CA VAL A 196 -24.10 20.42 9.65
C VAL A 196 -22.61 20.49 9.93
N ILE A 197 -21.78 20.55 8.88
CA ILE A 197 -20.32 20.77 9.03
C ILE A 197 -20.06 22.12 9.71
N LYS A 198 -20.77 23.18 9.27
CA LYS A 198 -20.68 24.52 9.85
C LYS A 198 -21.08 24.55 11.31
N ALA A 199 -22.24 23.99 11.64
CA ALA A 199 -22.68 23.89 13.03
C ALA A 199 -21.63 23.17 13.87
N LEU A 200 -21.07 22.05 13.40
CA LEU A 200 -20.03 21.34 14.14
C LEU A 200 -18.76 22.20 14.33
N ALA A 201 -18.29 22.90 13.30
CA ALA A 201 -17.13 23.79 13.37
C ALA A 201 -17.30 24.96 14.35
N GLU A 202 -18.54 25.41 14.58
CA GLU A 202 -18.85 26.45 15.57
C GLU A 202 -18.94 25.91 17.02
N HIS A 203 -19.08 24.60 17.20
CA HIS A 203 -19.33 23.97 18.51
C HIS A 203 -18.12 23.25 19.13
N ILE A 204 -17.01 23.10 18.39
CA ILE A 204 -15.75 22.52 18.88
C ILE A 204 -14.57 23.44 18.53
N HIS A 205 -13.50 23.36 19.32
CA HIS A 205 -12.32 24.24 19.26
C HIS A 205 -11.15 23.64 18.47
N ILE A 206 -11.19 22.34 18.20
CA ILE A 206 -10.23 21.68 17.31
C ILE A 206 -10.57 21.97 15.83
N PRO A 207 -9.57 22.02 14.93
CA PRO A 207 -9.80 22.19 13.50
C PRO A 207 -10.78 21.16 12.92
N VAL A 208 -11.83 21.65 12.25
CA VAL A 208 -12.70 20.85 11.39
C VAL A 208 -12.20 20.90 9.95
N ILE A 209 -12.11 19.74 9.31
CA ILE A 209 -11.72 19.58 7.91
C ILE A 209 -12.95 19.17 7.10
N ALA A 210 -13.47 20.05 6.26
CA ALA A 210 -14.66 19.79 5.46
C ALA A 210 -14.37 18.81 4.32
N ASN A 211 -15.25 17.83 4.13
CA ASN A 211 -15.18 16.85 3.06
C ASN A 211 -16.56 16.59 2.45
N GLY A 212 -16.58 16.11 1.20
CA GLY A 212 -17.80 15.74 0.47
C GLY A 212 -18.24 16.73 -0.61
N GLY A 213 -17.60 17.89 -0.73
CA GLY A 213 -17.91 18.95 -1.71
C GLY A 213 -17.52 18.66 -3.16
N SER A 214 -17.31 17.41 -3.58
CA SER A 214 -16.85 17.12 -4.95
C SER A 214 -17.82 17.57 -6.05
N GLY A 215 -19.11 17.78 -5.75
CA GLY A 215 -20.05 18.37 -6.71
C GLY A 215 -20.04 19.90 -6.75
N GLU A 216 -19.43 20.54 -5.76
CA GLU A 216 -19.35 21.99 -5.58
C GLU A 216 -17.96 22.52 -5.94
N ILE A 217 -16.94 21.65 -5.91
CA ILE A 217 -15.55 22.00 -6.20
C ILE A 217 -15.19 21.54 -7.60
N THR A 218 -15.04 22.49 -8.53
CA THR A 218 -14.73 22.22 -9.93
C THR A 218 -13.40 22.84 -10.37
N CYS A 219 -12.98 23.91 -9.71
CA CYS A 219 -11.68 24.58 -9.84
C CYS A 219 -11.03 24.84 -8.47
N TYR A 220 -9.82 25.39 -8.47
CA TYR A 220 -9.05 25.63 -7.24
C TYR A 220 -9.75 26.63 -6.30
N GLU A 221 -10.34 27.68 -6.87
CA GLU A 221 -11.02 28.75 -6.14
C GLU A 221 -12.26 28.25 -5.37
N ASP A 222 -12.93 27.21 -5.88
CA ASP A 222 -14.08 26.61 -5.21
C ASP A 222 -13.70 25.93 -3.89
N ILE A 223 -12.43 25.58 -3.69
CA ILE A 223 -11.93 25.01 -2.42
C ILE A 223 -12.15 26.01 -1.28
N ASP A 224 -11.79 27.28 -1.49
CA ASP A 224 -11.97 28.30 -0.46
C ASP A 224 -13.45 28.66 -0.28
N ARG A 225 -14.23 28.70 -1.36
CA ARG A 225 -15.70 28.88 -1.27
C ARG A 225 -16.35 27.79 -0.42
N PHE A 226 -15.99 26.53 -0.65
CA PHE A 226 -16.48 25.40 0.13
C PHE A 226 -16.03 25.47 1.60
N ARG A 227 -14.77 25.89 1.85
CA ARG A 227 -14.25 26.15 3.20
C ARG A 227 -15.09 27.20 3.94
N GLN A 228 -15.34 28.34 3.30
CA GLN A 228 -16.14 29.43 3.84
C GLN A 228 -17.59 29.00 4.11
N ALA A 229 -18.22 28.32 3.14
CA ALA A 229 -19.61 27.85 3.26
C ALA A 229 -19.81 26.86 4.42
N THR A 230 -18.79 26.08 4.73
CA THR A 230 -18.80 25.08 5.81
C THR A 230 -18.23 25.61 7.13
N GLY A 231 -17.71 26.84 7.18
CA GLY A 231 -17.03 27.38 8.37
C GLY A 231 -15.79 26.58 8.81
N ALA A 232 -15.32 25.64 8.00
CA ALA A 232 -14.27 24.71 8.37
C ALA A 232 -12.89 25.38 8.32
N SER A 233 -11.94 24.85 9.09
CA SER A 233 -10.55 25.32 9.08
C SER A 233 -9.81 24.93 7.81
N SER A 234 -10.15 23.77 7.22
CA SER A 234 -9.44 23.17 6.10
C SER A 234 -10.40 22.38 5.21
N VAL A 235 -9.96 22.03 4.00
CA VAL A 235 -10.77 21.23 3.05
C VAL A 235 -10.00 20.00 2.61
N MET A 236 -10.71 18.88 2.54
CA MET A 236 -10.19 17.59 2.10
C MET A 236 -10.90 17.13 0.81
N LEU A 237 -10.14 16.85 -0.25
CA LEU A 237 -10.64 16.47 -1.57
C LEU A 237 -10.36 14.98 -1.88
N ALA A 238 -11.40 14.27 -2.34
CA ALA A 238 -11.33 12.87 -2.76
C ALA A 238 -11.53 12.74 -4.28
N ARG A 239 -12.78 12.58 -4.74
CA ARG A 239 -13.13 12.29 -6.15
C ARG A 239 -12.56 13.28 -7.17
N GLN A 240 -12.51 14.58 -6.85
CA GLN A 240 -11.93 15.58 -7.76
C GLN A 240 -10.41 15.40 -7.93
N ALA A 241 -9.71 14.99 -6.87
CA ALA A 241 -8.29 14.68 -6.92
C ALA A 241 -8.03 13.31 -7.57
N GLU A 242 -8.93 12.35 -7.40
CA GLU A 242 -8.91 11.05 -8.07
C GLU A 242 -9.07 11.19 -9.59
N SER A 243 -10.01 12.02 -10.05
CA SER A 243 -10.23 12.25 -11.48
C SER A 243 -9.18 13.16 -12.11
N ASN A 244 -8.76 14.22 -11.42
CA ASN A 244 -7.67 15.08 -11.88
C ASN A 244 -6.95 15.70 -10.67
N CYS A 245 -5.80 15.12 -10.32
CA CYS A 245 -5.01 15.51 -9.15
C CYS A 245 -4.52 16.98 -9.22
N SER A 246 -4.47 17.58 -10.40
CA SER A 246 -4.13 19.01 -10.54
C SER A 246 -5.23 19.96 -10.04
N ILE A 247 -6.33 19.46 -9.46
CA ILE A 247 -7.29 20.29 -8.71
C ILE A 247 -6.64 21.07 -7.57
N PHE A 248 -5.51 20.60 -7.03
CA PHE A 248 -4.74 21.32 -6.02
C PHE A 248 -3.92 22.50 -6.57
N ARG A 249 -3.78 22.61 -7.90
CA ARG A 249 -2.94 23.59 -8.55
C ARG A 249 -3.62 24.96 -8.59
N LYS A 250 -2.96 25.96 -8.00
CA LYS A 250 -3.45 27.35 -7.92
C LYS A 250 -3.73 27.98 -9.28
N GLU A 251 -2.89 27.70 -10.28
CA GLU A 251 -3.04 28.29 -11.61
C GLU A 251 -3.96 27.46 -12.52
N GLY A 252 -4.82 26.62 -11.94
CA GLY A 252 -5.83 25.83 -12.64
C GLY A 252 -5.39 24.42 -13.02
N LYS A 253 -6.39 23.61 -13.37
CA LYS A 253 -6.22 22.20 -13.75
C LYS A 253 -5.41 22.05 -15.03
N LYS A 254 -4.55 21.04 -15.06
CA LYS A 254 -3.81 20.58 -16.23
C LYS A 254 -4.66 19.65 -17.09
N PRO A 255 -4.38 19.57 -18.41
CA PRO A 255 -4.88 18.50 -19.27
C PRO A 255 -4.66 17.13 -18.64
N ILE A 256 -5.59 16.20 -18.86
CA ILE A 256 -5.58 14.92 -18.15
C ILE A 256 -4.39 14.04 -18.54
N ASP A 257 -3.93 14.12 -19.81
CA ASP A 257 -2.75 13.39 -20.25
C ASP A 257 -1.47 13.85 -19.53
N ASP A 258 -1.27 15.16 -19.34
CA ASP A 258 -0.14 15.70 -18.55
C ASP A 258 -0.15 15.15 -17.11
N VAL A 259 -1.33 15.04 -16.52
CA VAL A 259 -1.52 14.54 -15.15
C VAL A 259 -1.23 13.04 -15.07
N ILE A 260 -1.68 12.26 -16.06
CA ILE A 260 -1.41 10.83 -16.16
C ILE A 260 0.08 10.58 -16.38
N GLU A 261 0.74 11.33 -17.27
CA GLU A 261 2.18 11.21 -17.50
C GLU A 261 2.97 11.49 -16.21
N GLN A 262 2.60 12.55 -15.47
CA GLN A 262 3.23 12.86 -14.19
C GLN A 262 2.94 11.82 -13.10
N TYR A 263 1.74 11.22 -13.09
CA TYR A 263 1.41 10.09 -12.21
C TYR A 263 2.27 8.85 -12.54
N LEU A 264 2.36 8.49 -13.82
CA LEU A 264 3.16 7.37 -14.31
C LEU A 264 4.64 7.57 -14.01
N ALA A 265 5.15 8.80 -14.09
CA ALA A 265 6.51 9.12 -13.68
C ALA A 265 6.79 8.72 -12.22
N TYR A 266 5.87 8.98 -11.29
CA TYR A 266 5.99 8.54 -9.90
C TYR A 266 5.77 7.03 -9.74
N ALA A 267 4.84 6.44 -10.49
CA ALA A 267 4.60 5.00 -10.47
C ALA A 267 5.84 4.21 -10.92
N ILE A 268 6.52 4.68 -11.96
CA ILE A 268 7.80 4.13 -12.46
C ILE A 268 8.92 4.34 -11.43
N GLU A 269 9.07 5.56 -10.90
CA GLU A 269 10.16 5.89 -9.97
C GLU A 269 10.14 5.01 -8.71
N TYR A 270 8.93 4.73 -8.20
CA TYR A 270 8.73 4.00 -6.95
C TYR A 270 8.20 2.58 -7.14
N ASP A 271 8.39 1.99 -8.32
CA ASP A 271 8.05 0.60 -8.64
C ASP A 271 6.63 0.22 -8.15
N ASN A 272 5.65 1.03 -8.53
CA ASN A 272 4.26 0.81 -8.16
C ASN A 272 3.69 -0.38 -8.94
N ARG A 273 2.76 -1.13 -8.33
CA ARG A 273 2.16 -2.30 -8.99
C ARG A 273 1.41 -1.86 -10.25
N ALA A 274 1.63 -2.55 -11.37
CA ALA A 274 0.94 -2.28 -12.63
C ALA A 274 -0.59 -2.31 -12.47
N THR A 275 -1.12 -3.26 -11.72
CA THR A 275 -2.58 -3.38 -11.46
C THR A 275 -3.16 -2.20 -10.67
N ASN A 276 -2.38 -1.60 -9.76
CA ASN A 276 -2.77 -0.41 -9.02
C ASN A 276 -2.66 0.85 -9.91
N THR A 277 -1.57 0.95 -10.66
CA THR A 277 -1.31 2.04 -11.59
C THR A 277 -2.41 2.13 -12.65
N LYS A 278 -2.71 1.02 -13.31
CA LYS A 278 -3.83 0.89 -14.26
C LYS A 278 -5.16 1.35 -13.65
N TYR A 279 -5.47 0.90 -12.43
CA TYR A 279 -6.71 1.31 -11.76
C TYR A 279 -6.81 2.83 -11.58
N CYS A 280 -5.74 3.49 -11.13
CA CYS A 280 -5.73 4.93 -10.93
C CYS A 280 -5.84 5.69 -12.26
N VAL A 281 -5.12 5.24 -13.30
CA VAL A 281 -5.23 5.83 -14.65
C VAL A 281 -6.65 5.67 -15.21
N GLN A 282 -7.32 4.53 -14.98
CA GLN A 282 -8.72 4.36 -15.35
C GLN A 282 -9.65 5.36 -14.64
N GLN A 283 -9.42 5.66 -13.36
CA GLN A 283 -10.20 6.69 -12.65
C GLN A 283 -9.98 8.08 -13.24
N MET A 284 -8.73 8.40 -13.61
CA MET A 284 -8.38 9.67 -14.27
C MET A 284 -9.02 9.80 -15.66
N LEU A 285 -9.04 8.71 -16.44
CA LEU A 285 -9.67 8.71 -17.76
C LEU A 285 -11.19 8.91 -17.69
N GLY A 286 -11.86 8.41 -16.66
CA GLY A 286 -13.32 8.54 -16.54
C GLY A 286 -14.04 7.98 -17.77
N SER A 287 -14.75 8.85 -18.52
CA SER A 287 -15.43 8.48 -19.76
C SER A 287 -14.48 8.20 -20.93
N LEU A 288 -13.23 8.68 -20.89
CA LEU A 288 -12.21 8.42 -21.92
C LEU A 288 -11.74 6.96 -21.95
N GLN A 289 -12.20 6.12 -21.03
CA GLN A 289 -11.95 4.67 -21.07
C GLN A 289 -12.52 4.00 -22.33
N GLU A 290 -13.54 4.59 -22.97
CA GLU A 290 -14.13 4.07 -24.22
C GLU A 290 -13.30 4.40 -25.48
N SER A 291 -12.30 5.27 -25.35
CA SER A 291 -11.35 5.57 -26.43
C SER A 291 -10.46 4.36 -26.75
N ASP A 292 -9.79 4.38 -27.90
CA ASP A 292 -8.85 3.32 -28.29
C ASP A 292 -7.71 3.18 -27.27
N ARG A 293 -7.16 4.30 -26.77
CA ARG A 293 -6.15 4.29 -25.70
C ARG A 293 -6.71 3.71 -24.39
N GLY A 294 -7.95 4.06 -24.03
CA GLY A 294 -8.63 3.53 -22.85
C GLY A 294 -8.85 2.01 -22.90
N LYS A 295 -9.27 1.48 -24.06
CA LYS A 295 -9.40 0.05 -24.31
C LYS A 295 -8.05 -0.66 -24.29
N ALA A 296 -7.01 -0.05 -24.87
CA ALA A 296 -5.65 -0.58 -24.82
C ALA A 296 -5.10 -0.63 -23.38
N LEU A 297 -5.36 0.40 -22.56
CA LEU A 297 -5.04 0.38 -21.13
C LEU A 297 -5.77 -0.76 -20.42
N LEU A 298 -7.04 -1.00 -20.73
CA LEU A 298 -7.80 -2.10 -20.16
C LEU A 298 -7.20 -3.48 -20.53
N ALA A 299 -6.60 -3.61 -21.72
CA ALA A 299 -5.94 -4.84 -22.14
C ALA A 299 -4.58 -5.06 -21.45
N SER A 300 -3.88 -3.99 -21.06
CA SER A 300 -2.56 -4.06 -20.42
C SER A 300 -2.53 -4.88 -19.12
N GLN A 301 -1.43 -5.61 -18.92
CA GLN A 301 -1.12 -6.48 -17.80
C GLN A 301 0.17 -6.05 -17.09
N GLN A 302 1.13 -5.48 -17.82
CA GLN A 302 2.44 -5.08 -17.30
C GLN A 302 2.62 -3.55 -17.28
N MET A 303 3.55 -3.07 -16.45
CA MET A 303 3.87 -1.64 -16.36
C MET A 303 4.36 -1.07 -17.70
N GLU A 304 5.19 -1.84 -18.41
CA GLU A 304 5.76 -1.43 -19.71
C GLU A 304 4.66 -1.16 -20.75
N GLU A 305 3.66 -2.04 -20.85
CA GLU A 305 2.52 -1.88 -21.76
C GLU A 305 1.71 -0.62 -21.43
N ILE A 306 1.55 -0.28 -20.14
CA ILE A 306 0.90 0.97 -19.71
C ILE A 306 1.75 2.18 -20.14
N CYS A 307 3.07 2.09 -20.00
CA CYS A 307 3.99 3.18 -20.31
C CYS A 307 4.01 3.52 -21.81
N VAL A 308 3.93 2.51 -22.69
CA VAL A 308 3.86 2.72 -24.15
C VAL A 308 2.68 3.61 -24.55
N LEU A 309 1.54 3.50 -23.87
CA LEU A 309 0.33 4.29 -24.19
C LEU A 309 0.51 5.80 -23.98
N TRP A 310 1.51 6.21 -23.20
CA TRP A 310 1.90 7.59 -22.93
C TRP A 310 3.35 7.90 -23.34
N ASN A 311 3.98 7.09 -24.20
CA ASN A 311 5.37 7.25 -24.64
C ASN A 311 6.39 7.31 -23.49
N MET A 312 6.22 6.48 -22.46
CA MET A 312 7.05 6.44 -21.25
C MET A 312 7.90 5.18 -21.12
N GLU A 313 7.95 4.34 -22.15
CA GLU A 313 8.66 3.07 -22.19
C GLU A 313 10.17 3.23 -21.93
N ASP A 314 10.80 4.24 -22.54
CA ASP A 314 12.24 4.52 -22.34
C ASP A 314 12.54 4.91 -20.90
N LYS A 315 11.66 5.71 -20.29
CA LYS A 315 11.78 6.11 -18.89
C LYS A 315 11.64 4.92 -17.96
N HIS A 316 10.68 4.04 -18.24
CA HIS A 316 10.50 2.80 -17.51
C HIS A 316 11.73 1.89 -17.62
N ALA A 317 12.20 1.61 -18.84
CA ALA A 317 13.37 0.77 -19.08
C ALA A 317 14.64 1.32 -18.41
N SER A 318 14.90 2.63 -18.58
CA SER A 318 16.03 3.31 -17.93
C SER A 318 15.97 3.22 -16.41
N ARG A 319 14.77 3.35 -15.83
CA ARG A 319 14.59 3.21 -14.37
C ARG A 319 14.84 1.78 -13.91
N GLN A 320 14.30 0.78 -14.61
CA GLN A 320 14.51 -0.63 -14.24
C GLN A 320 15.99 -1.00 -14.24
N LEU A 321 16.75 -0.57 -15.26
CA LEU A 321 18.21 -0.77 -15.31
C LEU A 321 18.93 -0.15 -14.10
N LYS A 322 18.55 1.08 -13.70
CA LYS A 322 19.12 1.75 -12.51
C LYS A 322 18.81 0.99 -11.22
N LEU A 323 17.58 0.49 -11.08
CA LEU A 323 17.18 -0.30 -9.91
C LEU A 323 17.96 -1.62 -9.83
N GLN A 324 18.09 -2.33 -10.95
CA GLN A 324 18.90 -3.55 -11.04
C GLN A 324 20.36 -3.29 -10.67
N ALA A 325 20.98 -2.24 -11.23
CA ALA A 325 22.37 -1.87 -10.95
C ALA A 325 22.58 -1.52 -9.46
N ARG A 326 21.65 -0.75 -8.87
CA ARG A 326 21.71 -0.41 -7.44
C ARG A 326 21.51 -1.62 -6.53
N ALA A 327 20.60 -2.52 -6.88
CA ALA A 327 20.40 -3.78 -6.17
C ALA A 327 21.62 -4.69 -6.28
N LYS A 328 22.35 -4.67 -7.40
CA LYS A 328 23.62 -5.41 -7.57
C LYS A 328 24.73 -4.81 -6.68
N ALA A 329 24.93 -3.49 -6.73
CA ALA A 329 25.93 -2.81 -5.92
C ALA A 329 25.71 -2.98 -4.40
N LEU A 330 24.46 -2.91 -3.94
CA LEU A 330 24.13 -3.16 -2.53
C LEU A 330 24.43 -4.60 -2.10
N ARG A 331 24.21 -5.58 -2.99
CA ARG A 331 24.59 -6.98 -2.74
C ARG A 331 26.10 -7.14 -2.62
N GLU A 332 26.86 -6.52 -3.52
CA GLU A 332 28.33 -6.55 -3.50
C GLU A 332 28.91 -5.90 -2.22
N LEU A 333 28.33 -4.78 -1.77
CA LEU A 333 28.72 -4.13 -0.51
C LEU A 333 28.39 -4.95 0.74
N SER A 334 27.36 -5.80 0.67
CA SER A 334 26.94 -6.64 1.79
C SER A 334 27.80 -7.89 1.99
N ASN A 335 28.66 -8.25 1.03
CA ASN A 335 29.51 -9.46 1.06
C ASN A 335 30.57 -9.50 2.17
N GLY A 336 30.59 -8.56 3.12
CA GLY A 336 31.42 -8.62 4.32
C GLY A 336 30.94 -9.61 5.39
N ASP A 337 29.71 -10.15 5.31
CA ASP A 337 29.13 -10.91 6.44
C ASP A 337 28.10 -11.99 6.04
N TYR A 338 28.28 -12.67 4.89
CA TYR A 338 27.36 -13.73 4.44
C TYR A 338 28.09 -15.02 4.10
N SER A 339 27.88 -16.06 4.90
CA SER A 339 28.28 -17.42 4.54
C SER A 339 27.53 -17.86 3.27
N GLU A 340 28.27 -18.38 2.29
CA GLU A 340 27.67 -18.95 1.08
C GLU A 340 26.66 -20.06 1.43
N PRO A 341 25.55 -20.21 0.67
CA PRO A 341 24.60 -21.27 0.93
C PRO A 341 25.29 -22.61 0.63
N VAL A 342 25.65 -23.34 1.70
CA VAL A 342 26.37 -24.60 1.57
C VAL A 342 25.39 -25.72 1.25
N LEU A 343 25.51 -26.27 0.05
CA LEU A 343 24.82 -27.51 -0.32
C LEU A 343 25.43 -28.67 0.47
N LYS A 344 24.65 -29.28 1.36
CA LYS A 344 25.07 -30.40 2.22
C LYS A 344 24.38 -31.68 1.82
N LYS A 345 25.11 -32.80 1.90
CA LYS A 345 24.56 -34.14 1.69
C LYS A 345 24.13 -34.70 3.04
N CYS A 346 22.85 -35.00 3.20
CA CYS A 346 22.26 -35.53 4.42
C CYS A 346 21.62 -36.90 4.13
N LYS A 347 21.57 -37.79 5.13
CA LYS A 347 20.74 -38.99 5.08
C LYS A 347 19.38 -38.69 5.69
N VAL A 348 18.31 -38.96 4.96
CA VAL A 348 16.92 -38.89 5.45
C VAL A 348 16.34 -40.30 5.32
N GLY A 349 16.29 -41.03 6.44
CA GLY A 349 16.10 -42.50 6.40
C GLY A 349 17.30 -43.17 5.73
N ASP A 350 17.04 -44.11 4.81
CA ASP A 350 18.08 -44.81 4.02
C ASP A 350 18.46 -44.06 2.72
N GLU A 351 17.87 -42.90 2.46
CA GLU A 351 18.03 -42.16 1.22
C GLU A 351 18.98 -40.96 1.40
N GLU A 352 19.92 -40.80 0.47
CA GLU A 352 20.78 -39.62 0.40
C GLU A 352 20.06 -38.45 -0.27
N VAL A 353 20.02 -37.31 0.43
CA VAL A 353 19.35 -36.08 -0.01
C VAL A 353 20.32 -34.90 0.07
N TRP A 354 20.45 -34.16 -1.02
CA TRP A 354 21.18 -32.90 -1.08
C TRP A 354 20.28 -31.77 -0.58
N GLN A 355 20.70 -31.09 0.48
CA GLN A 355 19.93 -30.07 1.17
C GLN A 355 20.67 -28.74 1.23
N MET A 356 19.91 -27.66 1.14
CA MET A 356 20.35 -26.30 1.46
C MET A 356 19.16 -25.48 1.90
N GLU A 357 19.43 -24.34 2.52
CA GLU A 357 18.39 -23.36 2.79
C GLU A 357 18.02 -22.60 1.51
N ALA A 358 16.80 -22.79 1.03
CA ALA A 358 16.26 -22.12 -0.15
C ALA A 358 14.79 -21.73 0.09
N LYS A 359 14.44 -20.46 -0.11
CA LYS A 359 13.07 -19.98 0.02
C LYS A 359 12.51 -19.57 -1.33
N PHE A 360 11.31 -20.03 -1.67
CA PHE A 360 10.65 -19.58 -2.88
C PHE A 360 9.91 -18.27 -2.65
N VAL A 361 10.37 -17.22 -3.32
CA VAL A 361 9.71 -15.91 -3.32
C VAL A 361 9.05 -15.72 -4.69
N ARG A 362 7.72 -15.78 -4.76
CA ARG A 362 6.96 -15.77 -6.03
C ARG A 362 7.30 -14.59 -6.94
N ASN A 363 7.52 -13.41 -6.36
CA ASN A 363 7.83 -12.19 -7.10
C ASN A 363 9.21 -12.26 -7.78
N MET A 364 10.08 -13.20 -7.37
CA MET A 364 11.40 -13.38 -7.97
C MET A 364 11.37 -14.03 -9.37
N PHE A 365 10.23 -14.56 -9.83
CA PHE A 365 10.17 -15.40 -11.04
C PHE A 365 9.01 -15.02 -11.96
N GLY A 366 9.26 -14.94 -13.27
CA GLY A 366 8.21 -14.85 -14.28
C GLY A 366 7.34 -16.12 -14.35
N MET A 367 6.13 -16.02 -14.91
CA MET A 367 5.22 -17.17 -15.08
C MET A 367 5.85 -18.32 -15.89
N ALA A 368 6.65 -17.99 -16.91
CA ALA A 368 7.37 -18.96 -17.74
C ALA A 368 8.64 -19.53 -17.06
N ASN A 369 9.19 -18.81 -16.07
CA ASN A 369 10.50 -19.09 -15.46
C ASN A 369 10.38 -19.60 -14.01
N LEU A 370 9.23 -20.18 -13.64
CA LEU A 370 9.08 -20.79 -12.32
C LEU A 370 10.09 -21.95 -12.15
N PRO A 371 10.75 -22.09 -10.98
CA PRO A 371 11.77 -23.12 -10.76
C PRO A 371 11.33 -24.55 -11.16
N LYS A 372 10.11 -24.96 -10.82
CA LYS A 372 9.57 -26.26 -11.25
C LYS A 372 9.48 -26.38 -12.77
N THR A 373 9.05 -25.33 -13.44
CA THR A 373 8.92 -25.29 -14.91
C THR A 373 10.30 -25.38 -15.57
N VAL A 374 11.27 -24.62 -15.07
CA VAL A 374 12.66 -24.66 -15.55
C VAL A 374 13.26 -26.06 -15.37
N LEU A 375 13.08 -26.67 -14.19
CA LEU A 375 13.59 -28.00 -13.90
C LEU A 375 12.96 -29.08 -14.80
N ILE A 376 11.64 -29.00 -15.04
CA ILE A 376 10.92 -29.89 -15.96
C ILE A 376 11.45 -29.76 -17.40
N ASN A 377 11.64 -28.52 -17.86
CA ASN A 377 12.15 -28.25 -19.21
C ASN A 377 13.59 -28.76 -19.36
N TRP A 378 14.42 -28.58 -18.34
CA TRP A 378 15.78 -29.10 -18.33
C TRP A 378 15.81 -30.63 -18.36
N THR A 379 14.98 -31.32 -17.56
CA THR A 379 14.93 -32.80 -17.61
C THR A 379 14.50 -33.31 -18.98
N ARG A 380 13.52 -32.64 -19.62
CA ARG A 380 13.07 -32.99 -20.97
C ARG A 380 14.18 -32.81 -22.00
N LYS A 381 14.89 -31.68 -21.96
CA LYS A 381 16.00 -31.38 -22.87
C LYS A 381 17.16 -32.38 -22.76
N ASN A 382 17.36 -32.97 -21.59
CA ASN A 382 18.44 -33.90 -21.31
C ASN A 382 17.99 -35.37 -21.27
N ASN A 383 16.78 -35.70 -21.75
CA ASN A 383 16.22 -37.06 -21.75
C ASN A 383 16.19 -37.75 -20.38
N TYR A 384 16.00 -36.99 -19.30
CA TYR A 384 15.76 -37.53 -17.97
C TYR A 384 14.26 -37.72 -17.69
N PRO A 385 13.88 -38.67 -16.83
CA PRO A 385 12.50 -38.76 -16.33
C PRO A 385 12.04 -37.44 -15.69
N HIS A 386 10.73 -37.21 -15.75
CA HIS A 386 10.12 -36.03 -15.14
C HIS A 386 10.43 -35.96 -13.62
N PRO A 387 10.69 -34.76 -13.06
CA PRO A 387 10.95 -34.60 -11.63
C PRO A 387 9.76 -35.08 -10.79
N VAL A 388 10.04 -35.96 -9.82
CA VAL A 388 9.02 -36.50 -8.91
C VAL A 388 9.14 -35.84 -7.56
N TYR A 389 8.07 -35.21 -7.09
CA TYR A 389 8.02 -34.51 -5.81
C TYR A 389 7.27 -35.33 -4.76
N LYS A 390 7.85 -35.44 -3.57
CA LYS A 390 7.19 -35.96 -2.37
C LYS A 390 7.16 -34.83 -1.33
N THR A 391 5.97 -34.40 -0.94
CA THR A 391 5.79 -33.27 0.00
C THR A 391 5.14 -33.75 1.28
N GLU A 392 5.74 -33.40 2.41
CA GLU A 392 5.27 -33.69 3.76
C GLU A 392 4.80 -32.40 4.45
N SER A 393 3.85 -32.54 5.38
CA SER A 393 3.35 -31.45 6.22
C SER A 393 3.97 -31.58 7.61
N ILE A 394 4.59 -30.51 8.11
CA ILE A 394 5.24 -30.42 9.42
C ILE A 394 4.68 -29.18 10.12
N GLU A 395 3.91 -29.37 11.21
CA GLU A 395 3.39 -28.28 12.05
C GLU A 395 2.75 -27.10 11.25
N LYS A 396 1.90 -27.42 10.26
CA LYS A 396 1.22 -26.47 9.34
C LYS A 396 2.12 -25.80 8.30
N SER A 397 3.37 -26.22 8.19
CA SER A 397 4.29 -25.88 7.10
C SER A 397 4.58 -27.12 6.23
N PHE A 398 5.23 -26.94 5.09
CA PHE A 398 5.44 -27.96 4.09
C PHE A 398 6.92 -28.06 3.73
N ARG A 399 7.42 -29.29 3.60
CA ARG A 399 8.74 -29.60 3.04
C ARG A 399 8.56 -30.54 1.87
N SER A 400 9.33 -30.33 0.80
CA SER A 400 9.32 -31.21 -0.36
C SER A 400 10.69 -31.81 -0.62
N VAL A 401 10.70 -32.98 -1.23
CA VAL A 401 11.88 -33.65 -1.77
C VAL A 401 11.61 -33.92 -3.24
N VAL A 402 12.53 -33.55 -4.12
CA VAL A 402 12.43 -33.84 -5.55
C VAL A 402 13.50 -34.85 -5.96
N LEU A 403 13.09 -35.88 -6.71
CA LEU A 403 13.98 -36.83 -7.37
C LEU A 403 14.23 -36.35 -8.81
N VAL A 404 15.49 -36.04 -9.12
CA VAL A 404 15.95 -35.68 -10.48
C VAL A 404 17.28 -36.36 -10.77
N ASN A 405 17.37 -37.04 -11.91
CA ASN A 405 18.59 -37.74 -12.33
C ASN A 405 19.18 -38.65 -11.23
N ARG A 406 18.33 -39.50 -10.63
CA ARG A 406 18.67 -40.44 -9.53
C ARG A 406 19.19 -39.77 -8.24
N LYS A 407 19.17 -38.44 -8.14
CA LYS A 407 19.54 -37.67 -6.94
C LYS A 407 18.32 -36.99 -6.35
N ARG A 408 18.30 -36.90 -5.02
CA ARG A 408 17.23 -36.22 -4.28
C ARG A 408 17.72 -34.87 -3.79
N TYR A 409 16.86 -33.87 -3.90
CA TYR A 409 17.12 -32.51 -3.46
C TYR A 409 15.98 -32.03 -2.56
N SER A 410 16.28 -31.20 -1.56
CA SER A 410 15.26 -30.64 -0.66
C SER A 410 15.71 -29.30 -0.09
N SER A 411 14.77 -28.39 0.12
CA SER A 411 15.04 -27.18 0.90
C SER A 411 14.90 -27.47 2.39
N THR A 412 15.81 -26.94 3.21
CA THR A 412 15.68 -26.95 4.67
C THR A 412 14.65 -25.93 5.17
N TYR A 413 14.31 -24.92 4.37
CA TYR A 413 13.30 -23.91 4.69
C TYR A 413 11.89 -24.53 4.57
N LEU A 414 11.06 -24.34 5.60
CA LEU A 414 9.68 -24.83 5.62
C LEU A 414 8.74 -23.79 5.00
N GLU A 415 8.01 -24.19 3.97
CA GLU A 415 7.13 -23.30 3.21
C GLU A 415 5.68 -23.35 3.72
N LYS A 416 4.95 -22.25 3.61
CA LYS A 416 3.57 -22.17 4.12
C LYS A 416 2.55 -22.96 3.30
N ASN A 417 2.90 -23.36 2.08
CA ASN A 417 2.02 -24.17 1.24
C ASN A 417 2.81 -25.18 0.39
N LYS A 418 2.14 -26.28 0.01
CA LYS A 418 2.70 -27.35 -0.82
C LYS A 418 3.34 -26.87 -2.13
N LYS A 419 2.69 -25.93 -2.82
CA LYS A 419 3.20 -25.43 -4.12
C LYS A 419 4.53 -24.72 -3.95
N TYR A 420 4.68 -23.91 -2.90
CA TYR A 420 5.91 -23.17 -2.64
C TYR A 420 7.03 -24.09 -2.16
N ALA A 421 6.71 -25.10 -1.33
CA ALA A 421 7.67 -26.14 -0.94
C ALA A 421 8.31 -26.85 -2.14
N GLU A 422 7.48 -27.18 -3.14
CA GLU A 422 7.96 -27.80 -4.37
C GLU A 422 8.80 -26.83 -5.22
N GLN A 423 8.46 -25.54 -5.28
CA GLN A 423 9.26 -24.53 -6.00
C GLN A 423 10.60 -24.27 -5.31
N ALA A 424 10.61 -24.15 -3.98
CA ALA A 424 11.83 -23.98 -3.18
C ALA A 424 12.77 -25.18 -3.34
N THR A 425 12.21 -26.38 -3.38
CA THR A 425 12.96 -27.61 -3.61
C THR A 425 13.51 -27.71 -5.03
N ALA A 426 12.76 -27.22 -6.03
CA ALA A 426 13.26 -27.12 -7.40
C ALA A 426 14.45 -26.15 -7.52
N LEU A 427 14.50 -25.06 -6.73
CA LEU A 427 15.65 -24.16 -6.67
C LEU A 427 16.92 -24.88 -6.20
N VAL A 428 16.81 -25.70 -5.15
CA VAL A 428 17.95 -26.51 -4.67
C VAL A 428 18.47 -27.43 -5.76
N ALA A 429 17.57 -28.13 -6.47
CA ALA A 429 17.94 -29.01 -7.56
C ALA A 429 18.63 -28.25 -8.71
N LEU A 430 18.08 -27.11 -9.13
CA LEU A 430 18.65 -26.31 -10.21
C LEU A 430 20.05 -25.79 -9.85
N TYR A 431 20.28 -25.34 -8.62
CA TYR A 431 21.60 -24.89 -8.19
C TYR A 431 22.60 -26.04 -8.11
N ALA A 432 22.19 -27.17 -7.54
CA ALA A 432 23.04 -28.35 -7.45
C ALA A 432 23.43 -28.90 -8.83
N LEU A 433 22.60 -28.65 -9.86
CA LEU A 433 22.87 -28.96 -11.25
C LEU A 433 23.67 -27.87 -11.99
N GLY A 434 24.03 -26.76 -11.33
CA GLY A 434 24.77 -25.64 -11.92
C GLY A 434 23.95 -24.80 -12.90
N LEU A 435 22.62 -24.85 -12.83
CA LEU A 435 21.72 -24.17 -13.76
C LEU A 435 21.29 -22.77 -13.28
N ILE A 436 21.48 -22.49 -11.99
CA ILE A 436 21.29 -21.19 -11.37
C ILE A 436 22.41 -20.95 -10.36
N ASP A 437 22.72 -19.70 -10.08
CA ASP A 437 23.70 -19.31 -9.06
C ASP A 437 23.04 -19.08 -7.69
N SER A 438 23.85 -18.73 -6.69
CA SER A 438 23.40 -18.52 -5.31
C SER A 438 22.47 -17.30 -5.16
N SER A 439 22.45 -16.38 -6.14
CA SER A 439 21.61 -15.17 -6.15
C SER A 439 20.11 -15.49 -6.32
N LYS A 440 19.78 -16.66 -6.88
CA LYS A 440 18.41 -17.14 -7.09
C LYS A 440 17.83 -17.93 -5.91
N ILE A 441 18.68 -18.36 -4.97
CA ILE A 441 18.32 -19.21 -3.82
C ILE A 441 18.00 -18.39 -2.58
N LYS A 442 18.81 -17.35 -2.33
CA LYS A 442 18.69 -16.53 -1.14
C LYS A 442 17.58 -15.52 -1.39
N GLY A 443 16.37 -15.87 -0.95
CA GLY A 443 15.19 -15.01 -0.98
C GLY A 443 15.60 -13.60 -0.58
N ASN A 444 15.56 -12.70 -1.56
CA ASN A 444 16.00 -11.34 -1.41
C ASN A 444 15.18 -10.73 -0.28
N SER A 445 15.81 -10.33 0.84
CA SER A 445 15.18 -9.42 1.81
C SER A 445 14.75 -8.10 1.15
N ALA A 446 15.13 -7.89 -0.13
CA ALA A 446 14.73 -6.78 -0.99
C ALA A 446 13.69 -7.14 -2.09
N GLY A 447 12.98 -8.27 -2.03
CA GLY A 447 11.68 -8.44 -2.74
C GLY A 447 11.61 -8.31 -4.28
N MET A 448 12.73 -8.25 -5.02
CA MET A 448 12.71 -8.03 -6.48
C MET A 448 12.74 -9.32 -7.32
N PRO A 449 12.06 -9.36 -8.49
CA PRO A 449 12.27 -10.30 -9.60
C PRO A 449 13.76 -10.55 -9.91
N VAL A 450 14.14 -11.79 -10.19
CA VAL A 450 15.43 -12.12 -10.78
C VAL A 450 15.15 -12.78 -12.14
N GLU A 451 15.80 -12.31 -13.21
CA GLU A 451 15.55 -12.65 -14.64
C GLU A 451 15.39 -14.14 -14.99
#